data_AF-A0A6A6JS56-F1
#
_entry.id   AF-A0A6A6JS56-F1
#
_cell.length_a   1.000
_cell.length_b   1.000
_cell.length_c   1.000
_cell.angle_alpha   90.00
_cell.angle_beta   90.00
_cell.angle_gamma   90.00
#
_symmetry.space_group_name_H-M   'P 1'
#
loop_
_entity.id
_entity.type
_entity.pdbx_description
1 polymer ?
#
loop_
_entity_poly.entity_id
_entity_poly.type
_entity_poly.pdbx_seq_one_letter_code
_entity_poly.pdbx_strand_id
1 'polypeptide(L)'
;MADKKTATCISDEINVATRTSHNVLNHIITTHLPLALPPYAADPTLYATGISHVSHIFLTFESLWADLEKPGVLSKTSPPSPEMLGFLTSLRPPGMARAGRIKRDLGFLTGKTEAERDATLNVHPENNIATYCAHIRETVREKPHCLISYAWCYYMAVFAGGRWIRSQLVNAGEDFWRNPSQGRSKNGIIGDEKEDDGLPLEERGLALWNFDGVEDGEDIKADFKRRLALGEVLFTEQQRRDIVQEAKEVFLWVERVVEDIDKEVGTNMEMLDRQARKMKGGGRPGQGHGAVAAEKQQHHQNSAWWMRRPDLLVALACMLCVALVKLLSRFGSEGDVVIA
;
A
#
# COMPACT_ATOMS: atom_id res chain seq x y z
N MET A 1 27.17 27.52 27.79
CA MET A 1 25.78 27.04 27.77
C MET A 1 25.73 25.95 26.72
N ALA A 2 25.66 24.68 27.16
CA ALA A 2 25.58 23.55 26.24
C ALA A 2 24.22 23.60 25.54
N ASP A 3 24.26 23.70 24.22
CA ASP A 3 23.10 23.67 23.35
C ASP A 3 22.40 22.33 23.58
N LYS A 4 21.24 22.38 24.25
CA LYS A 4 20.44 21.19 24.56
C LYS A 4 19.74 20.81 23.26
N LYS A 5 20.48 20.17 22.35
CA LYS A 5 19.97 19.59 21.13
C LYS A 5 18.79 18.72 21.54
N THR A 6 17.57 19.18 21.28
CA THR A 6 16.36 18.40 21.52
C THR A 6 16.57 17.08 20.80
N ALA A 7 16.59 15.98 21.55
CA ALA A 7 16.74 14.66 20.96
C ALA A 7 15.61 14.49 19.94
N THR A 8 15.98 14.38 18.66
CA THR A 8 15.04 14.17 17.56
C THR A 8 14.32 12.84 17.82
N CYS A 9 13.00 12.78 17.65
CA CYS A 9 12.29 11.51 17.83
C CYS A 9 12.63 10.54 16.70
N ILE A 10 12.55 9.23 16.94
CA ILE A 10 12.99 8.20 15.98
C ILE A 10 12.15 8.26 14.69
N SER A 11 10.87 8.60 14.82
CA SER A 11 10.00 8.82 13.66
C SER A 11 10.45 9.98 12.79
N ASP A 12 10.95 11.06 13.38
CA ASP A 12 11.48 12.19 12.62
C ASP A 12 12.79 11.82 11.94
N GLU A 13 13.65 11.05 12.61
CA GLU A 13 14.88 10.52 12.01
C GLU A 13 14.58 9.65 10.78
N ILE A 14 13.61 8.73 10.89
CA ILE A 14 13.16 7.92 9.75
C ILE A 14 12.66 8.82 8.63
N ASN A 15 11.73 9.75 8.91
CA ASN A 15 11.14 10.62 7.90
C ASN A 15 12.18 11.47 7.17
N VAL A 16 13.16 12.03 7.90
CA VAL A 16 14.25 12.80 7.32
C VAL A 16 15.13 11.90 6.44
N ALA A 17 15.48 10.71 6.93
CA ALA A 17 16.35 9.77 6.25
C ALA A 17 15.75 9.15 4.98
N THR A 18 14.43 9.00 4.93
CA THR A 18 13.72 8.36 3.81
C THR A 18 13.04 9.37 2.87
N ARG A 19 13.07 10.67 3.18
CA ARG A 19 12.38 11.72 2.41
C ARG A 19 12.59 11.65 0.90
N THR A 20 13.82 11.42 0.44
CA THR A 20 14.13 11.34 -1.00
C THR A 20 13.48 10.11 -1.63
N SER A 21 13.71 8.93 -1.06
CA SER A 21 13.10 7.67 -1.54
C SER A 21 11.58 7.71 -1.45
N HIS A 22 11.03 8.35 -0.42
CA HIS A 22 9.61 8.60 -0.29
C HIS A 22 9.06 9.43 -1.47
N ASN A 23 9.74 10.51 -1.87
CA ASN A 23 9.30 11.31 -3.01
C ASN A 23 9.33 10.51 -4.33
N VAL A 24 10.34 9.65 -4.51
CA VAL A 24 10.44 8.75 -5.66
C VAL A 24 9.28 7.75 -5.68
N LEU A 25 9.07 7.01 -4.58
CA LEU A 25 7.96 6.06 -4.48
C LEU A 25 6.58 6.73 -4.62
N ASN A 26 6.40 7.91 -4.05
CA ASN A 26 5.16 8.67 -4.20
C ASN A 26 4.90 9.02 -5.67
N HIS A 27 5.95 9.42 -6.41
CA HIS A 27 5.81 9.68 -7.84
C HIS A 27 5.41 8.42 -8.60
N ILE A 28 6.09 7.29 -8.34
CA ILE A 28 5.76 6.00 -8.93
C ILE A 28 4.28 5.68 -8.65
N ILE A 29 3.83 5.62 -7.41
CA ILE A 29 2.47 5.14 -7.12
C ILE A 29 1.39 6.06 -7.68
N THR A 30 1.58 7.38 -7.65
CA THR A 30 0.60 8.32 -8.20
C THR A 30 0.47 8.23 -9.73
N THR A 31 1.49 7.74 -10.45
CA THR A 31 1.40 7.47 -11.89
C THR A 31 0.86 6.08 -12.20
N HIS A 32 1.06 5.12 -11.30
CA HIS A 32 0.72 3.70 -11.50
C HIS A 32 -0.72 3.37 -11.08
N LEU A 33 -1.20 3.88 -9.94
CA LEU A 33 -2.54 3.59 -9.42
C LEU A 33 -3.66 3.84 -10.45
N PRO A 34 -3.68 4.95 -11.22
CA PRO A 34 -4.72 5.17 -12.22
C PRO A 34 -4.77 4.08 -13.30
N LEU A 35 -3.65 3.45 -13.63
CA LEU A 35 -3.61 2.39 -14.64
C LEU A 35 -4.30 1.11 -14.16
N ALA A 36 -4.39 0.90 -12.85
CA ALA A 36 -5.10 -0.22 -12.24
C ALA A 36 -6.61 0.04 -12.06
N LEU A 37 -7.13 1.19 -12.54
CA LEU A 37 -8.50 1.64 -12.37
C LEU A 37 -9.12 2.07 -13.71
N PRO A 38 -10.46 2.22 -13.78
CA PRO A 38 -11.11 2.79 -14.95
C PRO A 38 -10.59 4.21 -15.28
N PRO A 39 -10.50 4.57 -16.57
CA PRO A 39 -10.88 3.78 -17.75
C PRO A 39 -9.76 2.85 -18.27
N TYR A 40 -8.62 2.75 -17.58
CA TYR A 40 -7.46 2.00 -18.04
C TYR A 40 -7.57 0.49 -17.75
N ALA A 41 -8.22 0.15 -16.65
CA ALA A 41 -8.54 -1.21 -16.24
C ALA A 41 -10.03 -1.49 -16.46
N ALA A 42 -10.35 -2.69 -16.97
CA ALA A 42 -11.73 -3.14 -17.12
C ALA A 42 -12.27 -3.88 -15.88
N ASP A 43 -11.37 -4.41 -15.06
CA ASP A 43 -11.68 -5.23 -13.89
C ASP A 43 -10.58 -5.09 -12.81
N PRO A 44 -10.79 -5.59 -11.58
CA PRO A 44 -9.88 -5.34 -10.48
C PRO A 44 -8.72 -6.35 -10.42
N THR A 45 -8.53 -7.18 -11.46
CA THR A 45 -7.41 -8.15 -11.52
C THR A 45 -6.09 -7.42 -11.35
N LEU A 46 -6.00 -6.23 -11.96
CA LEU A 46 -4.83 -5.39 -11.85
C LEU A 46 -4.54 -5.05 -10.38
N TYR A 47 -5.54 -4.50 -9.72
CA TYR A 47 -5.48 -4.20 -8.29
C TYR A 47 -5.21 -5.44 -7.40
N ALA A 48 -5.71 -6.61 -7.77
CA ALA A 48 -5.52 -7.83 -6.99
C ALA A 48 -4.07 -8.36 -7.04
N THR A 49 -3.39 -8.27 -8.19
CA THR A 49 -2.02 -8.81 -8.32
C THR A 49 -1.04 -8.09 -7.42
N GLY A 50 -0.97 -6.76 -7.44
CA GLY A 50 -0.05 -6.05 -6.55
C GLY A 50 -0.46 -6.06 -5.07
N ILE A 51 -1.77 -6.15 -4.73
CA ILE A 51 -2.16 -6.51 -3.35
C ILE A 51 -1.56 -7.86 -2.98
N SER A 52 -1.56 -8.84 -3.89
CA SER A 52 -1.01 -10.17 -3.62
C SER A 52 0.48 -10.11 -3.28
N HIS A 53 1.29 -9.37 -4.05
CA HIS A 53 2.72 -9.17 -3.74
C HIS A 53 2.92 -8.51 -2.37
N VAL A 54 2.17 -7.46 -2.10
CA VAL A 54 2.27 -6.68 -0.85
C VAL A 54 1.78 -7.46 0.36
N SER A 55 0.83 -8.37 0.14
CA SER A 55 0.31 -9.22 1.20
C SER A 55 1.43 -10.03 1.86
N HIS A 56 2.42 -10.50 1.11
CA HIS A 56 3.55 -11.25 1.66
C HIS A 56 4.36 -10.41 2.65
N ILE A 57 4.50 -9.11 2.42
CA ILE A 57 5.23 -8.20 3.31
C ILE A 57 4.48 -8.08 4.64
N PHE A 58 3.20 -7.71 4.59
CA PHE A 58 2.35 -7.60 5.78
C PHE A 58 2.27 -8.91 6.54
N LEU A 59 2.05 -10.03 5.86
CA LEU A 59 2.03 -11.34 6.47
C LEU A 59 3.36 -11.66 7.16
N THR A 60 4.48 -11.30 6.56
CA THR A 60 5.82 -11.60 7.11
C THR A 60 6.10 -10.81 8.38
N PHE A 61 6.00 -9.48 8.37
CA PHE A 61 6.35 -8.71 9.57
C PHE A 61 5.28 -8.85 10.67
N GLU A 62 4.01 -9.05 10.31
CA GLU A 62 2.96 -9.29 11.32
C GLU A 62 3.04 -10.68 11.94
N SER A 63 3.51 -11.70 11.21
CA SER A 63 3.77 -13.02 11.80
C SER A 63 4.94 -12.98 12.77
N LEU A 64 5.99 -12.22 12.44
CA LEU A 64 7.13 -12.01 13.36
C LEU A 64 6.68 -11.34 14.66
N TRP A 65 5.70 -10.44 14.59
CA TRP A 65 5.09 -9.85 15.79
C TRP A 65 4.36 -10.89 16.65
N ALA A 66 3.60 -11.79 16.02
CA ALA A 66 2.94 -12.89 16.72
C ALA A 66 3.96 -13.87 17.32
N ASP A 67 5.16 -13.98 16.73
CA ASP A 67 6.25 -14.78 17.26
C ASP A 67 6.99 -14.11 18.43
N LEU A 68 6.94 -12.78 18.58
CA LEU A 68 7.45 -12.08 19.78
C LEU A 68 6.73 -12.55 21.05
N GLU A 69 5.45 -12.93 20.92
CA GLU A 69 4.63 -13.42 22.03
C GLU A 69 4.97 -14.87 22.40
N LYS A 70 5.76 -15.58 21.58
CA LYS A 70 6.13 -16.98 21.78
C LYS A 70 7.55 -17.10 22.36
N PRO A 71 7.74 -17.81 23.49
CA PRO A 71 9.08 -18.04 24.03
C PRO A 71 10.00 -18.79 23.05
N GLY A 72 11.22 -18.28 22.83
CA GLY A 72 12.31 -19.00 22.15
C GLY A 72 12.38 -18.91 20.63
N VAL A 73 11.56 -18.06 19.98
CA VAL A 73 11.56 -17.90 18.51
C VAL A 73 12.61 -16.88 18.01
N LEU A 74 12.99 -15.92 18.84
CA LEU A 74 13.98 -14.88 18.51
C LEU A 74 15.42 -15.37 18.68
N SER A 75 16.39 -14.62 18.12
CA SER A 75 17.80 -15.04 18.07
C SER A 75 18.32 -15.62 19.38
N LYS A 76 18.85 -16.85 19.31
CA LYS A 76 19.50 -17.53 20.44
C LYS A 76 20.85 -16.91 20.79
N THR A 77 21.51 -16.25 19.83
CA THR A 77 22.86 -15.70 20.01
C THR A 77 22.84 -14.29 20.61
N SER A 78 21.73 -13.56 20.50
CA SER A 78 21.52 -12.25 21.12
C SER A 78 20.02 -12.02 21.36
N PRO A 79 19.43 -12.65 22.40
CA PRO A 79 18.03 -12.46 22.70
C PRO A 79 17.76 -10.99 23.08
N PRO A 80 16.61 -10.41 22.66
CA PRO A 80 16.25 -9.07 23.11
C PRO A 80 16.07 -9.04 24.63
N SER A 81 16.36 -7.89 25.24
CA SER A 81 16.09 -7.72 26.67
C SER A 81 14.58 -7.87 26.95
N PRO A 82 14.18 -8.31 28.16
CA PRO A 82 12.77 -8.40 28.54
C PRO A 82 12.02 -7.08 28.35
N GLU A 83 12.68 -5.94 28.58
CA GLU A 83 12.10 -4.61 28.37
C GLU A 83 11.85 -4.33 26.89
N MET A 84 12.82 -4.65 26.01
CA MET A 84 12.66 -4.49 24.56
C MET A 84 11.52 -5.38 24.04
N LEU A 85 11.45 -6.63 24.49
CA LEU A 85 10.40 -7.55 24.10
C LEU A 85 9.02 -7.05 24.57
N GLY A 86 8.90 -6.66 25.84
CA GLY A 86 7.67 -6.09 26.39
C GLY A 86 7.24 -4.83 25.65
N PHE A 87 8.20 -3.97 25.30
CA PHE A 87 7.95 -2.78 24.49
C PHE A 87 7.42 -3.14 23.10
N LEU A 88 8.13 -3.97 22.33
CA LEU A 88 7.73 -4.35 20.98
C LEU A 88 6.35 -5.04 20.97
N THR A 89 6.07 -5.92 21.92
CA THR A 89 4.74 -6.53 22.07
C THR A 89 3.67 -5.46 22.33
N SER A 90 3.95 -4.49 23.20
CA SER A 90 3.00 -3.41 23.51
C SER A 90 2.86 -2.37 22.40
N LEU A 91 3.82 -2.28 21.47
CA LEU A 91 3.91 -1.20 20.50
C LEU A 91 2.77 -1.25 19.46
N ARG A 92 2.26 -2.42 19.10
CA ARG A 92 1.20 -2.59 18.10
C ARG A 92 -0.20 -2.55 18.75
N PRO A 93 -0.95 -1.43 18.70
CA PRO A 93 -2.30 -1.36 19.24
C PRO A 93 -3.30 -2.26 18.50
N PRO A 94 -4.41 -2.65 19.16
CA PRO A 94 -5.53 -3.33 18.50
C PRO A 94 -6.02 -2.57 17.27
N GLY A 95 -6.47 -3.31 16.25
CA GLY A 95 -6.95 -2.70 15.01
C GLY A 95 -5.86 -2.17 14.08
N MET A 96 -4.57 -2.30 14.43
CA MET A 96 -3.47 -1.88 13.55
C MET A 96 -3.13 -2.92 12.46
N ALA A 97 -3.16 -4.20 12.80
CA ALA A 97 -2.81 -5.29 11.90
C ALA A 97 -3.66 -5.29 10.62
N ARG A 98 -3.02 -5.48 9.45
CA ARG A 98 -3.65 -5.42 8.12
C ARG A 98 -3.67 -6.78 7.41
N ALA A 99 -2.86 -7.76 7.80
CA ALA A 99 -2.77 -9.04 7.08
C ALA A 99 -4.13 -9.74 6.95
N GLY A 100 -4.94 -9.77 8.02
CA GLY A 100 -6.28 -10.35 7.97
C GLY A 100 -7.23 -9.62 7.02
N ARG A 101 -7.10 -8.29 6.90
CA ARG A 101 -7.89 -7.47 5.96
C ARG A 101 -7.48 -7.74 4.52
N ILE A 102 -6.18 -7.79 4.25
CA ILE A 102 -5.63 -8.13 2.93
C ILE A 102 -6.09 -9.53 2.49
N LYS A 103 -6.08 -10.52 3.39
CA LYS A 103 -6.58 -11.87 3.09
C LYS A 103 -8.07 -11.87 2.68
N ARG A 104 -8.91 -11.07 3.34
CA ARG A 104 -10.33 -10.91 2.96
C ARG A 104 -10.46 -10.23 1.61
N ASP A 105 -9.70 -9.18 1.36
CA ASP A 105 -9.67 -8.49 0.07
C ASP A 105 -9.31 -9.44 -1.06
N LEU A 106 -8.21 -10.18 -0.92
CA LEU A 106 -7.81 -11.16 -1.92
C LEU A 106 -8.85 -12.27 -2.13
N GLY A 107 -9.57 -12.68 -1.08
CA GLY A 107 -10.66 -13.65 -1.19
C GLY A 107 -11.77 -13.16 -2.08
N PHE A 108 -12.23 -11.94 -1.83
CA PHE A 108 -13.25 -11.30 -2.63
C PHE A 108 -12.80 -11.07 -4.08
N LEU A 109 -11.63 -10.43 -4.26
CA LEU A 109 -11.14 -9.99 -5.57
C LEU A 109 -10.79 -11.16 -6.51
N THR A 110 -10.23 -12.24 -5.96
CA THR A 110 -9.80 -13.40 -6.76
C THR A 110 -10.83 -14.53 -6.83
N GLY A 111 -11.89 -14.47 -6.02
CA GLY A 111 -12.87 -15.55 -5.88
C GLY A 111 -12.31 -16.84 -5.26
N LYS A 112 -11.06 -16.82 -4.77
CA LYS A 112 -10.40 -17.99 -4.17
C LYS A 112 -10.92 -18.29 -2.76
N THR A 113 -11.11 -19.57 -2.49
CA THR A 113 -11.35 -20.08 -1.14
C THR A 113 -10.17 -19.78 -0.22
N GLU A 114 -10.37 -19.85 1.10
CA GLU A 114 -9.31 -19.63 2.07
C GLU A 114 -8.11 -20.57 1.87
N ALA A 115 -8.37 -21.86 1.62
CA ALA A 115 -7.34 -22.84 1.35
C ALA A 115 -6.53 -22.53 0.08
N GLU A 116 -7.19 -22.15 -1.01
CA GLU A 116 -6.51 -21.78 -2.27
C GLU A 116 -5.69 -20.50 -2.12
N ARG A 117 -6.20 -19.52 -1.37
CA ARG A 117 -5.46 -18.30 -1.05
C ARG A 117 -4.23 -18.60 -0.23
N ASP A 118 -4.38 -19.32 0.87
CA ASP A 118 -3.27 -19.62 1.76
C ASP A 118 -2.22 -20.48 1.01
N ALA A 119 -2.64 -21.42 0.17
CA ALA A 119 -1.72 -22.13 -0.72
C ALA A 119 -0.98 -21.18 -1.67
N THR A 120 -1.67 -20.22 -2.30
CA THR A 120 -1.03 -19.22 -3.17
C THR A 120 -0.05 -18.35 -2.40
N LEU A 121 -0.43 -17.87 -1.21
CA LEU A 121 0.37 -16.96 -0.38
C LEU A 121 1.56 -17.64 0.31
N ASN A 122 1.49 -18.97 0.48
CA ASN A 122 2.59 -19.78 0.99
C ASN A 122 3.63 -20.12 -0.09
N VAL A 123 3.25 -20.04 -1.37
CA VAL A 123 4.21 -20.17 -2.47
C VAL A 123 4.88 -18.82 -2.66
N HIS A 124 6.16 -18.74 -2.31
CA HIS A 124 6.97 -17.58 -2.59
C HIS A 124 7.49 -17.66 -4.03
N PRO A 125 7.13 -16.73 -4.93
CA PRO A 125 7.74 -16.67 -6.25
C PRO A 125 9.26 -16.44 -6.11
N GLU A 126 10.09 -17.05 -6.96
CA GLU A 126 11.56 -16.82 -6.95
C GLU A 126 11.90 -15.44 -7.51
N ASN A 127 11.53 -14.39 -6.79
CA ASN A 127 11.67 -12.98 -7.19
C ASN A 127 12.04 -12.09 -5.99
N ASN A 128 12.07 -10.77 -6.18
CA ASN A 128 12.48 -9.84 -5.13
C ASN A 128 11.55 -9.86 -3.92
N ILE A 129 10.27 -10.22 -4.05
CA ILE A 129 9.38 -10.29 -2.88
C ILE A 129 9.78 -11.43 -1.94
N ALA A 130 10.18 -12.59 -2.47
CA ALA A 130 10.66 -13.69 -1.63
C ALA A 130 11.98 -13.34 -0.93
N THR A 131 12.93 -12.74 -1.66
CA THR A 131 14.19 -12.27 -1.08
C THR A 131 13.96 -11.22 -0.01
N TYR A 132 13.03 -10.29 -0.25
CA TYR A 132 12.71 -9.27 0.74
C TYR A 132 12.04 -9.86 1.98
N CYS A 133 11.09 -10.78 1.83
CA CYS A 133 10.49 -11.48 2.98
C CYS A 133 11.52 -12.33 3.75
N ALA A 134 12.55 -12.85 3.10
CA ALA A 134 13.67 -13.50 3.78
C ALA A 134 14.52 -12.48 4.56
N HIS A 135 14.86 -11.35 3.93
CA HIS A 135 15.59 -10.23 4.55
C HIS A 135 14.88 -9.70 5.80
N ILE A 136 13.55 -9.52 5.76
CA ILE A 136 12.75 -9.09 6.92
C ILE A 136 12.92 -10.08 8.08
N ARG A 137 12.79 -11.39 7.80
CA ARG A 137 12.90 -12.43 8.82
C ARG A 137 14.30 -12.50 9.43
N GLU A 138 15.33 -12.41 8.60
CA GLU A 138 16.73 -12.41 9.04
C GLU A 138 17.03 -11.17 9.88
N THR A 139 16.69 -9.98 9.38
CA THR A 139 16.92 -8.71 10.06
C THR A 139 16.23 -8.66 11.41
N VAL A 140 14.94 -9.01 11.50
CA VAL A 140 14.21 -8.99 12.78
C VAL A 140 14.71 -10.07 13.74
N ARG A 141 15.13 -11.23 13.23
CA ARG A 141 15.71 -12.28 14.07
C ARG A 141 16.99 -11.77 14.75
N GLU A 142 17.88 -11.14 14.00
CA GLU A 142 19.15 -10.62 14.51
C GLU A 142 19.01 -9.31 15.30
N LYS A 143 18.09 -8.45 14.85
CA LYS A 143 17.86 -7.09 15.37
C LYS A 143 16.35 -6.87 15.56
N PRO A 144 15.75 -7.37 16.65
CA PRO A 144 14.30 -7.27 16.87
C PRO A 144 13.75 -5.84 16.86
N HIS A 145 14.57 -4.86 17.27
CA HIS A 145 14.21 -3.44 17.23
C HIS A 145 13.95 -2.91 15.80
N CYS A 146 14.54 -3.52 14.77
CA CYS A 146 14.28 -3.16 13.37
C CYS A 146 12.84 -3.48 12.92
N LEU A 147 12.07 -4.25 13.68
CA LEU A 147 10.65 -4.46 13.41
C LEU A 147 9.86 -3.13 13.36
N ILE A 148 10.34 -2.12 14.09
CA ILE A 148 9.80 -0.76 14.09
C ILE A 148 9.89 -0.12 12.70
N SER A 149 10.94 -0.41 11.93
CA SER A 149 11.12 0.15 10.58
C SER A 149 10.00 -0.29 9.65
N TYR A 150 9.65 -1.58 9.67
CA TYR A 150 8.53 -2.11 8.87
C TYR A 150 7.19 -1.57 9.36
N ALA A 151 6.92 -1.60 10.67
CA ALA A 151 5.67 -1.07 11.20
C ALA A 151 5.50 0.43 10.91
N TRP A 152 6.54 1.23 11.11
CA TRP A 152 6.50 2.66 10.79
C TRP A 152 6.23 2.87 9.30
N CYS A 153 7.05 2.28 8.43
CA CYS A 153 6.94 2.51 6.98
C CYS A 153 5.59 2.02 6.43
N TYR A 154 5.17 0.80 6.75
CA TYR A 154 3.95 0.22 6.18
C TYR A 154 2.68 0.74 6.83
N TYR A 155 2.58 0.79 8.17
CA TYR A 155 1.35 1.26 8.78
C TYR A 155 1.14 2.76 8.58
N MET A 156 2.17 3.60 8.77
CA MET A 156 2.00 5.02 8.51
C MET A 156 1.64 5.27 7.04
N ALA A 157 2.11 4.38 6.15
CA ALA A 157 1.71 4.40 4.76
C ALA A 157 0.32 3.85 4.44
N VAL A 158 -0.44 3.33 5.39
CA VAL A 158 -1.88 3.08 5.22
C VAL A 158 -2.67 4.22 5.89
N PHE A 159 -2.28 4.64 7.09
CA PHE A 159 -3.02 5.64 7.86
C PHE A 159 -2.97 7.06 7.29
N ALA A 160 -1.83 7.52 6.76
CA ALA A 160 -1.69 8.96 6.48
C ALA A 160 -2.29 9.37 5.11
N GLY A 161 -2.10 8.59 4.06
CA GLY A 161 -2.55 8.88 2.69
C GLY A 161 -3.06 7.64 1.96
N GLY A 162 -3.25 6.53 2.67
CA GLY A 162 -4.16 5.47 2.23
C GLY A 162 -5.57 6.01 2.05
N ARG A 163 -5.94 7.12 2.72
CA ARG A 163 -7.18 7.88 2.43
C ARG A 163 -7.24 8.43 1.01
N TRP A 164 -6.12 8.94 0.46
CA TRP A 164 -6.08 9.39 -0.92
C TRP A 164 -6.25 8.21 -1.88
N ILE A 165 -5.52 7.11 -1.65
CA ILE A 165 -5.67 5.87 -2.42
C ILE A 165 -7.13 5.40 -2.36
N ARG A 166 -7.68 5.24 -1.17
CA ARG A 166 -9.08 4.84 -0.94
C ARG A 166 -10.04 5.70 -1.72
N SER A 167 -9.85 7.01 -1.74
CA SER A 167 -10.69 7.91 -2.55
C SER A 167 -10.57 7.59 -4.04
N GLN A 168 -9.39 7.31 -4.58
CA GLN A 168 -9.24 6.88 -5.97
C GLN A 168 -9.92 5.51 -6.22
N LEU A 169 -9.77 4.56 -5.30
CA LEU A 169 -10.36 3.23 -5.41
C LEU A 169 -11.89 3.27 -5.38
N VAL A 170 -12.48 4.05 -4.48
CA VAL A 170 -13.93 4.24 -4.38
C VAL A 170 -14.48 4.92 -5.64
N ASN A 171 -13.74 5.87 -6.21
CA ASN A 171 -14.13 6.55 -7.45
C ASN A 171 -14.16 5.63 -8.68
N ALA A 172 -13.61 4.41 -8.61
CA ALA A 172 -13.75 3.41 -9.67
C ALA A 172 -15.18 2.90 -9.82
N GLY A 173 -16.03 3.06 -8.79
CA GLY A 173 -17.40 2.58 -8.76
C GLY A 173 -17.51 1.12 -8.32
N GLU A 174 -18.63 0.75 -7.68
CA GLU A 174 -18.83 -0.62 -7.15
C GLU A 174 -18.79 -1.69 -8.24
N ASP A 175 -19.37 -1.40 -9.41
CA ASP A 175 -19.44 -2.35 -10.53
C ASP A 175 -18.06 -2.79 -11.02
N PHE A 176 -17.04 -1.93 -10.89
CA PHE A 176 -15.67 -2.29 -11.24
C PHE A 176 -15.10 -3.37 -10.30
N TRP A 177 -15.43 -3.30 -9.01
CA TRP A 177 -14.91 -4.22 -7.99
C TRP A 177 -15.64 -5.56 -7.97
N ARG A 178 -16.91 -5.56 -8.37
CA ARG A 178 -17.76 -6.75 -8.40
C ARG A 178 -17.45 -7.55 -9.66
N ASN A 179 -16.71 -8.64 -9.50
CA ASN A 179 -16.23 -9.46 -10.60
C ASN A 179 -17.41 -9.96 -11.48
N PRO A 180 -17.49 -9.61 -12.78
CA PRO A 180 -18.56 -10.07 -13.66
C PRO A 180 -18.62 -11.60 -13.82
N SER A 181 -17.51 -12.30 -13.55
CA SER A 181 -17.42 -13.76 -13.64
C SER A 181 -18.05 -14.50 -12.45
N GLN A 182 -18.36 -13.82 -11.35
CA GLN A 182 -19.09 -14.42 -10.22
C GLN A 182 -20.60 -14.58 -10.52
N GLY A 183 -21.13 -13.98 -11.59
CA GLY A 183 -22.54 -14.05 -12.00
C GLY A 183 -22.85 -14.77 -13.32
N ARG A 184 -21.85 -15.34 -14.02
CA ARG A 184 -22.08 -16.09 -15.27
C ARG A 184 -21.68 -17.54 -15.12
N SER A 185 -22.62 -18.36 -14.68
CA SER A 185 -22.55 -19.81 -14.89
C SER A 185 -22.40 -20.08 -16.40
N LYS A 186 -21.30 -20.71 -16.81
CA LYS A 186 -21.03 -21.08 -18.21
C LYS A 186 -21.92 -22.21 -18.73
N ASN A 187 -22.73 -22.83 -17.87
CA ASN A 187 -23.74 -23.79 -18.24
C ASN A 187 -25.03 -23.34 -17.56
N GLY A 188 -26.13 -23.15 -18.30
CA GLY A 188 -27.44 -22.73 -17.79
C GLY A 188 -28.13 -23.72 -16.83
N ILE A 189 -27.38 -24.28 -15.89
CA ILE A 189 -27.83 -25.00 -14.73
C ILE A 189 -27.80 -23.98 -13.59
N ILE A 190 -28.98 -23.73 -13.03
CA ILE A 190 -29.19 -22.99 -11.79
C ILE A 190 -28.49 -23.80 -10.69
N GLY A 191 -27.21 -23.52 -10.48
CA GLY A 191 -26.43 -24.05 -9.37
C GLY A 191 -26.14 -22.89 -8.44
N ASP A 192 -26.53 -23.03 -7.18
CA ASP A 192 -26.43 -22.09 -6.06
C ASP A 192 -25.70 -20.80 -6.43
N GLU A 193 -26.49 -19.76 -6.68
CA GLU A 193 -26.03 -18.38 -6.62
C GLU A 193 -25.23 -18.27 -5.32
N LYS A 194 -23.90 -18.15 -5.40
CA LYS A 194 -23.17 -17.59 -4.26
C LYS A 194 -23.70 -16.17 -4.17
N GLU A 195 -24.74 -16.01 -3.36
CA GLU A 195 -25.32 -14.72 -3.01
C GLU A 195 -24.15 -13.78 -2.80
N ASP A 196 -24.19 -12.64 -3.51
CA ASP A 196 -23.45 -11.48 -3.07
C ASP A 196 -23.74 -11.35 -1.58
N ASP A 197 -22.77 -11.67 -0.72
CA ASP A 197 -22.97 -11.83 0.74
C ASP A 197 -23.44 -10.52 1.42
N GLY A 198 -23.71 -9.48 0.63
CA GLY A 198 -24.21 -8.18 1.02
C GLY A 198 -23.15 -7.34 1.71
N LEU A 199 -21.95 -7.87 1.95
CA LEU A 199 -20.92 -7.16 2.67
C LEU A 199 -20.33 -6.04 1.80
N PRO A 200 -20.13 -4.86 2.39
CA PRO A 200 -19.69 -3.68 1.66
C PRO A 200 -18.18 -3.78 1.33
N LEU A 201 -17.71 -2.98 0.36
CA LEU A 201 -16.32 -3.05 -0.13
C LEU A 201 -15.29 -2.73 0.96
N GLU A 202 -15.68 -1.96 1.98
CA GLU A 202 -14.88 -1.62 3.15
C GLU A 202 -14.58 -2.82 4.04
N GLU A 203 -15.39 -3.89 3.95
CA GLU A 203 -15.20 -5.13 4.69
C GLU A 203 -14.49 -6.22 3.87
N ARG A 204 -14.61 -6.15 2.54
CA ARG A 204 -13.97 -7.05 1.57
C ARG A 204 -13.70 -6.37 0.23
N GLY A 205 -12.47 -6.49 -0.27
CA GLY A 205 -12.01 -5.91 -1.53
C GLY A 205 -11.20 -4.63 -1.32
N LEU A 206 -11.65 -3.77 -0.41
CA LEU A 206 -10.96 -2.53 -0.01
C LEU A 206 -10.70 -2.45 1.50
N ALA A 207 -10.79 -3.57 2.23
CA ALA A 207 -10.66 -3.60 3.68
C ALA A 207 -9.29 -3.15 4.17
N LEU A 208 -8.21 -3.40 3.42
CA LEU A 208 -6.86 -2.89 3.73
C LEU A 208 -6.87 -1.38 4.05
N TRP A 209 -7.67 -0.61 3.31
CA TRP A 209 -7.73 0.85 3.40
C TRP A 209 -8.74 1.38 4.41
N ASN A 210 -9.49 0.47 5.05
CA ASN A 210 -10.55 0.83 5.96
C ASN A 210 -10.22 0.42 7.39
N PHE A 211 -10.63 1.28 8.32
CA PHE A 211 -10.42 1.14 9.74
C PHE A 211 -11.77 1.14 10.45
N ASP A 212 -11.87 0.36 11.51
CA ASP A 212 -13.09 0.31 12.30
C ASP A 212 -13.21 1.57 13.17
N GLY A 213 -14.43 1.97 13.49
CA GLY A 213 -14.71 3.11 14.36
C GLY A 213 -14.85 4.44 13.64
N VAL A 214 -15.26 5.46 14.38
CA VAL A 214 -15.63 6.78 13.84
C VAL A 214 -14.42 7.66 13.49
N GLU A 215 -13.26 7.36 14.08
CA GLU A 215 -12.01 8.11 13.89
C GLU A 215 -11.21 7.66 12.66
N ASP A 216 -11.72 6.66 11.91
CA ASP A 216 -11.10 6.15 10.67
C ASP A 216 -9.60 5.85 10.83
N GLY A 217 -9.24 5.28 11.99
CA GLY A 217 -7.89 4.87 12.34
C GLY A 217 -6.95 5.98 12.84
N GLU A 218 -7.37 7.25 12.92
CA GLU A 218 -6.51 8.31 13.47
C GLU A 218 -6.22 8.10 14.96
N ASP A 219 -7.14 7.50 15.71
CA ASP A 219 -6.96 7.06 17.10
C ASP A 219 -5.90 5.96 17.23
N ILE A 220 -5.97 4.92 16.37
CA ILE A 220 -5.01 3.81 16.33
C ILE A 220 -3.60 4.32 15.99
N LYS A 221 -3.52 5.19 14.97
CA LYS A 221 -2.28 5.85 14.55
C LYS A 221 -1.69 6.72 15.66
N ALA A 222 -2.51 7.52 16.34
CA ALA A 222 -2.06 8.34 17.45
C ALA A 222 -1.54 7.49 18.61
N ASP A 223 -2.22 6.39 18.94
CA ASP A 223 -1.79 5.48 20.00
C ASP A 223 -0.46 4.79 19.67
N PHE A 224 -0.29 4.33 18.41
CA PHE A 224 1.00 3.78 17.96
C PHE A 224 2.14 4.80 18.09
N LYS A 225 1.95 6.03 17.60
CA LYS A 225 2.97 7.10 17.70
C LYS A 225 3.31 7.42 19.15
N ARG A 226 2.30 7.49 20.03
CA ARG A 226 2.46 7.72 21.47
C ARG A 226 3.27 6.59 22.12
N ARG A 227 2.94 5.32 21.83
CA ARG A 227 3.66 4.15 22.34
C ARG A 227 5.13 4.17 21.88
N LEU A 228 5.38 4.45 20.60
CA LEU A 228 6.73 4.56 20.06
C LEU A 228 7.53 5.63 20.80
N ALA A 229 6.98 6.84 20.94
CA ALA A 229 7.64 7.95 21.64
C ALA A 229 7.99 7.61 23.09
N LEU A 230 7.11 6.90 23.80
CA LEU A 230 7.37 6.45 25.18
C LEU A 230 8.51 5.41 25.26
N GLY A 231 8.65 4.56 24.25
CA GLY A 231 9.69 3.54 24.19
C GLY A 231 11.05 4.02 23.72
N GLU A 232 11.16 5.25 23.20
CA GLU A 232 12.41 5.73 22.60
C GLU A 232 13.61 5.74 23.55
N VAL A 233 13.34 5.91 24.85
CA VAL A 233 14.35 5.89 25.91
C VAL A 233 15.03 4.53 26.06
N LEU A 234 14.45 3.46 25.49
CA LEU A 234 15.00 2.11 25.54
C LEU A 234 16.08 1.87 24.47
N PHE A 235 16.14 2.70 23.42
CA PHE A 235 17.07 2.47 22.32
C PHE A 235 18.44 3.05 22.59
N THR A 236 19.45 2.23 22.40
CA THR A 236 20.82 2.71 22.22
C THR A 236 20.95 3.47 20.91
N GLU A 237 21.96 4.35 20.82
CA GLU A 237 22.29 5.07 19.58
C GLU A 237 22.53 4.12 18.39
N GLN A 238 23.08 2.92 18.62
CA GLN A 238 23.27 1.94 17.55
C GLN A 238 21.94 1.35 17.08
N GLN A 239 21.01 1.05 17.99
CA GLN A 239 19.68 0.54 17.62
C GLN A 239 18.87 1.58 16.85
N ARG A 240 18.97 2.86 17.22
CA ARG A 240 18.36 3.96 16.45
C ARG A 240 18.91 4.01 15.02
N ARG A 241 20.24 3.91 14.86
CA ARG A 241 20.88 3.83 13.55
C ARG A 241 20.43 2.61 12.74
N ASP A 242 20.32 1.45 13.37
CA ASP A 242 19.83 0.24 12.71
C ASP A 242 18.39 0.42 12.20
N ILE A 243 17.49 0.97 13.03
CA ILE A 243 16.10 1.25 12.65
C ILE A 243 16.04 2.20 11.45
N VAL A 244 16.79 3.30 11.50
CA VAL A 244 16.80 4.30 10.42
C VAL A 244 17.42 3.73 9.15
N GLN A 245 18.47 2.92 9.24
CA GLN A 245 19.07 2.29 8.08
C GLN A 245 18.13 1.26 7.46
N GLU A 246 17.51 0.41 8.28
CA GLU A 246 16.55 -0.58 7.78
C GLU A 246 15.34 0.11 7.14
N ALA A 247 14.90 1.24 7.70
CA ALA A 247 13.85 2.04 7.07
C ALA A 247 14.24 2.54 5.67
N LYS A 248 15.52 2.80 5.38
CA LYS A 248 15.96 3.12 4.00
C LYS A 248 15.92 1.88 3.10
N GLU A 249 16.37 0.73 3.61
CA GLU A 249 16.33 -0.54 2.88
C GLU A 249 14.89 -0.92 2.50
N VAL A 250 13.91 -0.64 3.37
CA VAL A 250 12.48 -0.82 3.06
C VAL A 250 12.11 -0.14 1.74
N PHE A 251 12.49 1.13 1.54
CA PHE A 251 12.14 1.85 0.31
C PHE A 251 12.85 1.24 -0.92
N LEU A 252 14.12 0.86 -0.79
CA LEU A 252 14.86 0.21 -1.88
C LEU A 252 14.25 -1.14 -2.28
N TRP A 253 13.80 -1.92 -1.29
CA TRP A 253 13.11 -3.18 -1.55
C TRP A 253 11.75 -2.97 -2.22
N VAL A 254 10.99 -1.97 -1.77
CA VAL A 254 9.71 -1.64 -2.40
C VAL A 254 9.90 -1.20 -3.86
N GLU A 255 10.92 -0.41 -4.17
CA GLU A 255 11.26 -0.05 -5.56
C GLU A 255 11.48 -1.30 -6.42
N ARG A 256 12.29 -2.26 -5.97
CA ARG A 256 12.54 -3.53 -6.70
C ARG A 256 11.29 -4.39 -6.85
N VAL A 257 10.44 -4.45 -5.82
CA VAL A 257 9.18 -5.20 -5.87
C VAL A 257 8.23 -4.57 -6.89
N VAL A 258 8.18 -3.23 -6.97
CA VAL A 258 7.40 -2.55 -8.01
C VAL A 258 7.94 -2.85 -9.40
N GLU A 259 9.27 -2.86 -9.60
CA GLU A 259 9.86 -3.25 -10.88
C GLU A 259 9.52 -4.69 -11.30
N ASP A 260 9.47 -5.63 -10.36
CA ASP A 260 9.07 -7.01 -10.64
C ASP A 260 7.60 -7.10 -11.02
N ILE A 261 6.75 -6.38 -10.30
CA ILE A 261 5.33 -6.26 -10.64
C ILE A 261 5.18 -5.68 -12.05
N ASP A 262 5.87 -4.59 -12.39
CA ASP A 262 5.80 -3.97 -13.72
C ASP A 262 6.21 -4.93 -14.85
N LYS A 263 7.19 -5.80 -14.60
CA LYS A 263 7.62 -6.84 -15.54
C LYS A 263 6.59 -7.95 -15.67
N GLU A 264 6.10 -8.49 -14.55
CA GLU A 264 5.12 -9.57 -14.52
C GLU A 264 3.86 -9.21 -15.32
N VAL A 265 3.49 -7.96 -15.22
CA VAL A 265 2.22 -7.47 -15.74
C VAL A 265 2.38 -6.79 -17.09
N GLY A 266 3.58 -6.38 -17.47
CA GLY A 266 3.83 -5.67 -18.73
C GLY A 266 3.32 -4.21 -18.71
N THR A 267 3.74 -3.44 -17.72
CA THR A 267 3.35 -2.02 -17.57
C THR A 267 3.75 -1.20 -18.80
N ASN A 268 2.83 -0.37 -19.30
CA ASN A 268 3.10 0.48 -20.45
C ASN A 268 3.84 1.77 -20.04
N MET A 269 5.15 1.79 -20.30
CA MET A 269 6.01 2.93 -19.96
C MET A 269 5.59 4.24 -20.63
N GLU A 270 5.01 4.23 -21.84
CA GLU A 270 4.51 5.44 -22.49
C GLU A 270 3.24 5.98 -21.82
N MET A 271 2.39 5.11 -21.27
CA MET A 271 1.22 5.54 -20.48
C MET A 271 1.66 6.14 -19.15
N LEU A 272 2.67 5.54 -18.49
CA LEU A 272 3.29 6.13 -17.30
C LEU A 272 3.85 7.52 -17.58
N ASP A 273 4.60 7.68 -18.67
CA ASP A 273 5.13 8.98 -19.08
C ASP A 273 4.03 10.01 -19.33
N ARG A 274 2.93 9.60 -19.98
CA ARG A 274 1.75 10.46 -20.17
C ARG A 274 1.14 10.87 -18.84
N GLN A 275 1.00 9.93 -17.90
CA GLN A 275 0.43 10.22 -16.59
C GLN A 275 1.33 11.13 -15.76
N ALA A 276 2.65 10.90 -15.79
CA ALA A 276 3.65 11.75 -15.17
C ALA A 276 3.60 13.19 -15.74
N ARG A 277 3.40 13.34 -17.05
CA ARG A 277 3.22 14.66 -17.69
C ARG A 277 1.91 15.32 -17.29
N LYS A 278 0.80 14.59 -17.21
CA LYS A 278 -0.51 15.10 -16.77
C LYS A 278 -0.44 15.64 -15.34
N MET A 279 0.23 14.93 -14.44
CA MET A 279 0.50 15.35 -13.07
C MET A 279 1.35 16.63 -12.99
N LYS A 280 2.37 16.76 -13.85
CA LYS A 280 3.22 17.97 -13.94
C LYS A 280 2.51 19.16 -14.61
N GLY A 281 1.58 18.90 -15.54
CA GLY A 281 0.85 19.91 -16.32
C GLY A 281 -0.36 20.54 -15.62
N GLY A 282 -0.84 19.97 -14.51
CA GLY A 282 -1.96 20.50 -13.73
C GLY A 282 -1.69 21.80 -12.95
N GLY A 283 -0.49 22.39 -13.10
CA GLY A 283 -0.07 23.61 -12.41
C GLY A 283 0.20 24.78 -13.35
N ARG A 284 -0.86 25.41 -13.88
CA ARG A 284 -0.86 26.83 -14.32
C ARG A 284 -2.30 27.26 -14.65
N PRO A 285 -2.89 28.27 -13.97
CA PRO A 285 -4.07 28.93 -14.50
C PRO A 285 -3.61 29.79 -15.68
N GLY A 286 -3.97 29.37 -16.89
CA GLY A 286 -3.82 30.20 -18.08
C GLY A 286 -4.72 31.42 -17.95
N GLN A 287 -4.12 32.61 -17.98
CA GLN A 287 -4.83 33.85 -18.28
C GLN A 287 -5.45 33.74 -19.67
N GLY A 288 -6.79 33.66 -19.71
CA GLY A 288 -7.59 33.87 -20.91
C GLY A 288 -8.61 34.96 -20.61
N HIS A 289 -8.45 36.11 -21.25
CA HIS A 289 -9.42 37.20 -21.24
C HIS A 289 -10.75 36.76 -21.86
N GLY A 290 -11.85 37.12 -21.18
CA GLY A 290 -13.21 36.97 -21.68
C GLY A 290 -14.21 37.46 -20.64
N ALA A 291 -14.45 38.77 -20.62
CA ALA A 291 -15.45 39.40 -19.77
C ALA A 291 -16.85 39.23 -20.37
N VAL A 292 -17.79 38.63 -19.61
CA VAL A 292 -19.22 38.97 -19.63
C VAL A 292 -19.78 38.79 -18.22
N ALA A 293 -20.65 39.71 -17.83
CA ALA A 293 -21.01 40.05 -16.46
C ALA A 293 -22.06 39.14 -15.79
N ALA A 294 -21.83 38.94 -14.49
CA ALA A 294 -22.75 38.92 -13.35
C ALA A 294 -24.09 38.14 -13.39
N GLU A 295 -24.15 37.04 -12.63
CA GLU A 295 -25.26 36.78 -11.71
C GLU A 295 -24.80 35.93 -10.50
N LYS A 296 -25.35 36.23 -9.32
CA LYS A 296 -24.92 35.81 -7.97
C LYS A 296 -25.27 34.36 -7.64
N GLN A 297 -24.37 33.63 -6.97
CA GLN A 297 -24.67 32.98 -5.66
C GLN A 297 -23.43 32.35 -5.00
N GLN A 298 -23.43 32.41 -3.67
CA GLN A 298 -22.37 32.06 -2.73
C GLN A 298 -22.09 30.55 -2.67
N HIS A 299 -20.85 30.13 -2.89
CA HIS A 299 -20.03 29.25 -2.04
C HIS A 299 -18.71 28.96 -2.76
N HIS A 300 -17.64 28.70 -1.99
CA HIS A 300 -16.24 28.48 -2.39
C HIS A 300 -15.36 29.72 -2.45
N GLN A 301 -14.73 30.00 -1.31
CA GLN A 301 -13.42 30.65 -1.31
C GLN A 301 -12.33 29.66 -0.93
N ASN A 302 -11.31 29.63 -1.79
CA ASN A 302 -9.91 29.31 -1.59
C ASN A 302 -9.42 27.87 -1.84
N SER A 303 -9.39 27.56 -3.13
CA SER A 303 -8.38 26.72 -3.81
C SER A 303 -6.96 27.29 -3.67
N ALA A 304 -6.29 27.05 -2.53
CA ALA A 304 -4.82 27.14 -2.39
C ALA A 304 -4.30 26.69 -1.00
N TRP A 305 -5.15 26.16 -0.12
CA TRP A 305 -4.74 25.79 1.24
C TRP A 305 -3.81 24.55 1.30
N TRP A 306 -3.76 23.76 0.22
CA TRP A 306 -2.99 22.51 0.12
C TRP A 306 -1.48 22.71 -0.14
N MET A 307 -1.03 23.93 -0.47
CA MET A 307 0.38 24.24 -0.77
C MET A 307 1.24 24.63 0.47
N ARG A 308 0.72 24.52 1.70
CA ARG A 308 1.41 24.98 2.93
C ARG A 308 1.51 23.95 4.07
N ARG A 309 1.45 22.65 3.77
CA ARG A 309 1.59 21.59 4.79
C ARG A 309 2.64 20.57 4.34
N PRO A 310 3.90 20.64 4.82
CA PRO A 310 4.90 19.60 4.58
C PRO A 310 4.58 18.25 5.26
N ASP A 311 3.45 18.14 5.97
CA ASP A 311 3.09 16.98 6.80
C ASP A 311 1.90 16.16 6.23
N LEU A 312 1.54 16.34 4.96
CA LEU A 312 0.35 15.71 4.34
C LEU A 312 0.63 14.87 3.07
N LEU A 313 1.85 14.40 2.89
CA LEU A 313 2.22 13.52 1.78
C LEU A 313 2.92 12.27 2.32
N VAL A 314 2.19 11.43 3.04
CA VAL A 314 2.73 10.18 3.58
C VAL A 314 1.66 9.14 3.32
N ALA A 315 1.92 8.19 2.42
CA ALA A 315 1.31 6.85 2.34
C ALA A 315 1.19 6.31 0.94
N LEU A 316 2.33 5.98 0.37
CA LEU A 316 2.38 5.25 -0.87
C LEU A 316 3.65 4.41 -0.81
N ALA A 317 3.56 3.22 -0.22
CA ALA A 317 4.69 2.28 -0.17
C ALA A 317 4.29 0.83 -0.48
N CYS A 318 3.09 0.56 -1.02
CA CYS A 318 2.63 -0.83 -1.07
C CYS A 318 1.59 -1.18 -2.15
N MET A 319 1.45 -0.45 -3.26
CA MET A 319 0.36 -0.77 -4.18
C MET A 319 0.66 -0.48 -5.65
N LEU A 320 0.96 -1.58 -6.36
CA LEU A 320 0.41 -1.92 -7.67
C LEU A 320 0.94 -1.27 -8.95
N CYS A 321 1.24 -2.14 -9.92
CA CYS A 321 0.73 -1.93 -11.26
C CYS A 321 0.38 -3.26 -11.93
N VAL A 322 -0.62 -3.27 -12.81
CA VAL A 322 -0.82 -4.38 -13.74
C VAL A 322 -1.18 -3.84 -15.13
N ALA A 323 -0.67 -4.56 -16.13
CA ALA A 323 -1.04 -4.91 -17.50
C ALA A 323 -1.81 -4.02 -18.50
N LEU A 324 -1.09 -3.83 -19.62
CA LEU A 324 -1.43 -4.18 -21.02
C LEU A 324 -2.64 -3.55 -21.73
N VAL A 325 -2.31 -2.75 -22.74
CA VAL A 325 -3.01 -2.73 -24.03
C VAL A 325 -2.06 -3.31 -25.09
N LYS A 326 -2.21 -4.60 -25.44
CA LYS A 326 -1.90 -5.14 -26.78
C LYS A 326 -2.29 -6.62 -27.03
N LEU A 327 -3.45 -7.05 -26.55
CA LEU A 327 -4.04 -8.32 -27.04
C LEU A 327 -5.51 -8.22 -27.46
N LEU A 328 -5.98 -7.02 -27.85
CA LEU A 328 -7.27 -6.81 -28.53
C LEU A 328 -7.12 -6.07 -29.87
N SER A 329 -6.01 -6.32 -30.58
CA SER A 329 -5.82 -5.84 -31.96
C SER A 329 -5.38 -6.94 -32.93
N ARG A 330 -5.58 -8.22 -32.58
CA ARG A 330 -5.25 -9.35 -33.47
C ARG A 330 -6.38 -10.33 -33.79
N PHE A 331 -7.60 -10.10 -33.33
CA PHE A 331 -8.77 -10.83 -33.82
C PHE A 331 -9.99 -9.91 -33.85
N GLY A 332 -10.37 -9.44 -35.05
CA GLY A 332 -11.65 -8.77 -35.31
C GLY A 332 -11.60 -7.61 -36.32
N SER A 333 -11.42 -7.92 -37.60
CA SER A 333 -11.90 -7.23 -38.82
C SER A 333 -11.05 -7.76 -39.99
N GLU A 334 -11.51 -8.80 -40.68
CA GLU A 334 -12.02 -8.71 -42.08
C GLU A 334 -10.97 -8.04 -43.00
N GLY A 335 -10.27 -8.76 -43.88
CA GLY A 335 -10.82 -9.56 -44.97
C GLY A 335 -10.79 -8.69 -46.23
N ASP A 336 -9.80 -8.92 -47.11
CA ASP A 336 -10.00 -8.77 -48.55
C ASP A 336 -8.86 -9.38 -49.39
N VAL A 337 -9.32 -10.29 -50.23
CA VAL A 337 -8.84 -10.77 -51.53
C VAL A 337 -7.87 -9.83 -52.28
N VAL A 338 -6.76 -10.38 -52.78
CA VAL A 338 -6.27 -10.07 -54.14
C VAL A 338 -5.78 -11.34 -54.83
N ILE A 339 -6.35 -11.54 -56.00
CA ILE A 339 -6.08 -12.54 -57.03
C ILE A 339 -4.77 -12.17 -57.77
N ALA A 340 -3.86 -13.13 -57.92
CA ALA A 340 -3.06 -13.38 -59.13
C ALA A 340 -2.26 -14.68 -58.97
#